data_AF-A0A177NE67-F1
#
_entry.id   AF-A0A177NE67-F1
#
_cell.length_a   1.000
_cell.length_b   1.000
_cell.length_c   1.000
_cell.angle_alpha   90.00
_cell.angle_beta   90.00
_cell.angle_gamma   90.00
#
_symmetry.space_group_name_H-M   'P 1'
#
loop_
_entity.id
_entity.type
_entity.pdbx_description
1 polymer ?
#
loop_
_entity_poly.entity_id
_entity_poly.type
_entity_poly.pdbx_seq_one_letter_code
_entity_poly.pdbx_strand_id
1 'polypeptide(L)'
;MTSTTFFWHDYETFGADPQRDRPCQFAGIRTDTDFNVVGDPIMLYCRPADDYLPHPEACLITGITPQLAMAQGVCEAEFAKTVFDALAEPGTCGVGYNSIRFDDEVTRNLLYRNFFDSYAREWQNGNSRWDFIDVVRAARALRPEGIVWPDKEDGLPSFRLEDLTQANGLLHAAAHDALSDVYATIAIAKLVKQKQPKLFEYLFNQRHKSQVLKLLQLGSFTPLVHISGRLPSRNHCLAVVLPLAQHPANANEVIVYDLANDPQALLELSAEEIRQRLFVATDALPAGVERVPLKTVHINKCPVLAPISVLKPADLERLQLDLTVHYRHLQQIQAAPALDTKLAEVFSRRYDDPPPSDPDLMIYSGGFFSQNDKALCYRLRQTDADSLADFESEFEDWRLPEMLFRYRARNYPGTLSEAEAQQWSAFCRARLATETTGFTDLAQFRAKISALKTSHGQDNPILAALAAYADQLAAKHHV
;
A
#
# COMPACT_ATOMS: atom_id res chain seq x y z
N MET A 1 -24.36 -19.47 -4.17
CA MET A 1 -23.67 -18.16 -4.13
C MET A 1 -22.72 -18.22 -2.95
N THR A 2 -21.45 -17.91 -3.14
CA THR A 2 -20.49 -17.83 -2.02
C THR A 2 -20.89 -16.66 -1.12
N SER A 3 -20.98 -16.91 0.19
CA SER A 3 -21.26 -15.85 1.16
C SER A 3 -20.06 -14.94 1.28
N THR A 4 -20.27 -13.62 1.31
CA THR A 4 -19.17 -12.67 1.53
C THR A 4 -18.66 -12.78 2.97
N THR A 5 -17.35 -12.84 3.14
CA THR A 5 -16.68 -12.69 4.45
C THR A 5 -15.68 -11.55 4.38
N PHE A 6 -15.33 -10.99 5.54
CA PHE A 6 -14.20 -10.08 5.63
C PHE A 6 -12.98 -10.84 6.14
N PHE A 7 -11.82 -10.59 5.53
CA PHE A 7 -10.55 -11.02 6.09
C PHE A 7 -9.76 -9.76 6.46
N TRP A 8 -9.77 -9.46 7.76
CA TRP A 8 -9.07 -8.32 8.34
C TRP A 8 -7.61 -8.69 8.53
N HIS A 9 -6.69 -7.88 8.06
CA HIS A 9 -5.26 -8.20 8.14
C HIS A 9 -4.40 -6.98 8.33
N ASP A 10 -3.21 -7.22 8.85
CA ASP A 10 -2.16 -6.24 9.07
C ASP A 10 -0.78 -6.92 9.02
N TYR A 11 0.24 -6.16 8.60
CA TYR A 11 1.63 -6.60 8.62
C TYR A 11 2.47 -5.72 9.54
N GLU A 12 3.35 -6.36 10.28
CA GLU A 12 4.58 -5.71 10.70
C GLU A 12 5.68 -6.03 9.69
N THR A 13 6.46 -5.02 9.33
CA THR A 13 7.54 -5.13 8.34
C THR A 13 8.87 -4.65 8.92
N PHE A 14 9.96 -5.09 8.31
CA PHE A 14 11.30 -4.61 8.64
C PHE A 14 11.64 -3.26 8.02
N GLY A 15 10.70 -2.59 7.35
CA GLY A 15 10.87 -1.26 6.77
C GLY A 15 9.65 -0.79 5.98
N ALA A 16 9.69 0.45 5.51
CA ALA A 16 8.53 1.14 4.93
C ALA A 16 8.42 1.04 3.40
N ASP A 17 9.39 0.43 2.70
CA ASP A 17 9.33 0.22 1.26
C ASP A 17 8.80 -1.20 0.95
N PRO A 18 7.55 -1.36 0.50
CA PRO A 18 6.95 -2.68 0.27
C PRO A 18 7.61 -3.49 -0.86
N GLN A 19 8.40 -2.86 -1.74
CA GLN A 19 9.15 -3.57 -2.78
C GLN A 19 10.45 -4.16 -2.25
N ARG A 20 11.15 -3.42 -1.39
CA ARG A 20 12.48 -3.78 -0.87
C ARG A 20 12.44 -4.49 0.47
N ASP A 21 11.63 -3.97 1.38
CA ASP A 21 11.55 -4.44 2.75
C ASP A 21 10.73 -5.71 2.88
N ARG A 22 11.07 -6.50 3.91
CA ARG A 22 10.47 -7.82 4.12
C ARG A 22 9.42 -7.76 5.22
N PRO A 23 8.30 -8.51 5.08
CA PRO A 23 7.40 -8.71 6.20
C PRO A 23 8.14 -9.44 7.33
N CYS A 24 7.82 -9.09 8.58
CA CYS A 24 8.36 -9.78 9.75
C CYS A 24 7.25 -10.49 10.54
N GLN A 25 6.02 -9.98 10.54
CA GLN A 25 4.83 -10.61 11.11
C GLN A 25 3.62 -10.35 10.22
N PHE A 26 2.68 -11.28 10.21
CA PHE A 26 1.35 -11.12 9.66
C PHE A 26 0.32 -11.56 10.68
N ALA A 27 -0.75 -10.80 10.80
CA ALA A 27 -1.94 -11.23 11.51
C ALA A 27 -3.17 -11.09 10.63
N GLY A 28 -4.14 -11.97 10.85
CA GLY A 28 -5.43 -11.85 10.20
C GLY A 28 -6.56 -12.56 10.91
N ILE A 29 -7.76 -12.00 10.79
CA ILE A 29 -8.98 -12.51 11.38
C ILE A 29 -10.05 -12.53 10.31
N ARG A 30 -10.72 -13.68 10.15
CA ARG A 30 -11.91 -13.75 9.31
C ARG A 30 -13.15 -13.40 10.13
N THR A 31 -14.07 -12.65 9.53
CA THR A 31 -15.39 -12.40 10.10
C THR A 31 -16.50 -12.60 9.07
N ASP A 32 -17.71 -12.85 9.56
CA ASP A 32 -18.92 -12.67 8.76
C ASP A 32 -19.20 -11.18 8.48
N THR A 33 -20.30 -10.89 7.79
CA THR A 33 -20.72 -9.52 7.45
C THR A 33 -21.17 -8.69 8.65
N ASP A 34 -21.41 -9.33 9.80
CA ASP A 34 -21.75 -8.70 11.07
C ASP A 34 -20.56 -8.56 12.02
N PHE A 35 -19.36 -8.86 11.51
CA PHE A 35 -18.10 -8.76 12.21
C PHE A 35 -17.97 -9.72 13.40
N ASN A 36 -18.69 -10.85 13.35
CA ASN A 36 -18.46 -11.99 14.24
C ASN A 36 -17.28 -12.80 13.70
N VAL A 37 -16.34 -13.14 14.57
CA VAL A 37 -15.14 -13.92 14.19
C VAL A 37 -15.55 -15.31 13.69
N VAL A 38 -14.94 -15.73 12.59
CA VAL A 38 -15.15 -17.04 11.95
C VAL A 38 -13.81 -17.75 11.86
N GLY A 39 -13.72 -18.94 12.47
CA GLY A 39 -12.46 -19.68 12.55
C GLY A 39 -11.45 -19.04 13.51
N ASP A 40 -10.23 -19.55 13.48
CA ASP A 40 -9.15 -19.10 14.35
C ASP A 40 -8.38 -17.92 13.74
N PRO A 41 -7.94 -16.95 14.55
CA PRO A 41 -6.98 -15.93 14.10
C PRO A 41 -5.70 -16.55 13.55
N ILE A 42 -5.17 -15.95 12.50
CA ILE A 42 -3.85 -16.26 11.95
C ILE A 42 -2.86 -15.26 12.54
N MET A 43 -1.75 -15.76 13.07
CA MET A 43 -0.59 -14.94 13.44
C MET A 43 0.67 -15.74 13.14
N LEU A 44 1.59 -15.16 12.37
CA LEU A 44 2.77 -15.85 11.86
C LEU A 44 3.92 -14.86 11.72
N TYR A 45 5.14 -15.28 12.07
CA TYR A 45 6.35 -14.54 11.78
C TYR A 45 7.00 -15.03 10.46
N CYS A 46 7.65 -14.12 9.74
CA CYS A 46 8.42 -14.44 8.54
C CYS A 46 9.91 -14.37 8.83
N ARG A 47 10.66 -15.45 8.58
CA ARG A 47 12.11 -15.45 8.71
C ARG A 47 12.74 -14.54 7.65
N PRO A 48 13.59 -13.56 8.02
CA PRO A 48 14.37 -12.83 7.02
C PRO A 48 15.41 -13.76 6.39
N ALA A 49 15.65 -13.59 5.09
CA ALA A 49 16.72 -14.28 4.38
C ALA A 49 18.07 -13.56 4.57
N ASP A 50 19.18 -14.25 4.29
CA ASP A 50 20.53 -13.75 4.56
C ASP A 50 20.95 -12.55 3.68
N ASP A 51 20.19 -12.25 2.62
CA ASP A 51 20.47 -11.17 1.68
C ASP A 51 19.85 -9.82 2.08
N TYR A 52 19.36 -9.69 3.31
CA TYR A 52 18.59 -8.52 3.76
C TYR A 52 18.96 -8.06 5.18
N LEU A 53 19.05 -6.74 5.34
CA LEU A 53 19.17 -6.04 6.63
C LEU A 53 17.89 -5.22 6.88
N PRO A 54 17.29 -5.30 8.08
CA PRO A 54 16.11 -4.50 8.40
C PRO A 54 16.44 -3.02 8.56
N HIS A 55 15.42 -2.16 8.61
CA HIS A 55 15.55 -0.82 9.15
C HIS A 55 15.53 -0.88 10.68
N PRO A 56 16.58 -0.37 11.38
CA PRO A 56 16.61 -0.36 12.84
C PRO A 56 15.42 0.34 13.49
N GLU A 57 14.93 1.43 12.88
CA GLU A 57 13.77 2.18 13.34
C GLU A 57 12.50 1.34 13.30
N ALA A 58 12.31 0.52 12.25
CA ALA A 58 11.17 -0.38 12.16
C ALA A 58 11.21 -1.41 13.30
N CYS A 59 12.36 -2.03 13.57
CA CYS A 59 12.50 -2.98 14.68
C CYS A 59 12.24 -2.34 16.06
N LEU A 60 12.55 -1.04 16.21
CA LEU A 60 12.24 -0.29 17.44
C LEU A 60 10.74 0.00 17.59
N ILE A 61 10.03 0.25 16.48
CA ILE A 61 8.58 0.50 16.47
C ILE A 61 7.82 -0.79 16.77
N THR A 62 8.16 -1.87 16.07
CA THR A 62 7.45 -3.16 16.15
C THR A 62 7.90 -4.01 17.34
N GLY A 63 9.09 -3.76 17.87
CA GLY A 63 9.73 -4.62 18.86
C GLY A 63 10.21 -5.97 18.31
N ILE A 64 10.09 -6.21 17.00
CA ILE A 64 10.44 -7.48 16.37
C ILE A 64 11.87 -7.42 15.84
N THR A 65 12.76 -8.25 16.41
CA THR A 65 14.13 -8.41 15.92
C THR A 65 14.20 -9.50 14.83
N PRO A 66 15.20 -9.46 13.92
CA PRO A 66 15.49 -10.56 13.01
C PRO A 66 15.63 -11.90 13.75
N GLN A 67 16.24 -11.91 14.93
CA GLN A 67 16.41 -13.11 15.74
C GLN A 67 15.08 -13.68 16.23
N LEU A 68 14.16 -12.83 16.67
CA LEU A 68 12.81 -13.26 17.05
C LEU A 68 12.08 -13.88 15.85
N ALA A 69 12.09 -13.18 14.71
CA ALA A 69 11.45 -13.65 13.49
C ALA A 69 12.09 -14.94 12.95
N MET A 70 13.41 -15.10 13.05
CA MET A 70 14.13 -16.35 12.73
C MET A 70 13.72 -17.51 13.65
N ALA A 71 13.60 -17.25 14.95
CA ALA A 71 13.29 -18.28 15.95
C ALA A 71 11.83 -18.76 15.90
N GLN A 72 10.89 -17.84 15.66
CA GLN A 72 9.45 -18.13 15.72
C GLN A 72 8.78 -18.25 14.35
N GLY A 73 9.42 -17.73 13.30
CA GLY A 73 8.82 -17.66 11.97
C GLY A 73 9.00 -18.90 11.13
N VAL A 74 8.41 -18.84 9.95
CA VAL A 74 8.58 -19.79 8.83
C VAL A 74 9.31 -19.11 7.66
N CYS A 75 9.76 -19.88 6.66
CA CYS A 75 10.36 -19.28 5.47
C CYS A 75 9.33 -18.44 4.68
N GLU A 76 9.82 -17.52 3.82
CA GLU A 76 8.96 -16.60 3.07
C GLU A 76 7.95 -17.35 2.17
N ALA A 77 8.31 -18.54 1.66
CA ALA A 77 7.43 -19.39 0.86
C ALA A 77 6.21 -19.91 1.64
N GLU A 78 6.42 -20.45 2.84
CA GLU A 78 5.34 -20.93 3.73
C GLU A 78 4.50 -19.75 4.24
N PHE A 79 5.14 -18.63 4.55
CA PHE A 79 4.48 -17.40 4.94
C PHE A 79 3.57 -16.87 3.81
N ALA A 80 4.09 -16.78 2.59
CA ALA A 80 3.35 -16.37 1.41
C ALA A 80 2.16 -17.30 1.13
N LYS A 81 2.34 -18.61 1.28
CA LYS A 81 1.26 -19.59 1.12
C LYS A 81 0.13 -19.36 2.12
N THR A 82 0.46 -19.19 3.41
CA THR A 82 -0.53 -18.96 4.47
C THR A 82 -1.33 -17.68 4.22
N VAL A 83 -0.63 -16.59 3.87
CA VAL A 83 -1.24 -15.31 3.49
C VAL A 83 -2.16 -15.48 2.28
N PHE A 84 -1.66 -16.13 1.22
CA PHE A 84 -2.42 -16.34 -0.01
C PHE A 84 -3.69 -17.13 0.24
N ASP A 85 -3.60 -18.27 0.91
CA ASP A 85 -4.73 -19.16 1.17
C ASP A 85 -5.83 -18.43 1.96
N ALA A 86 -5.45 -17.62 2.95
CA ALA A 86 -6.37 -16.82 3.74
C ALA A 86 -7.06 -15.71 2.91
N LEU A 87 -6.31 -14.96 2.10
CA LEU A 87 -6.85 -13.86 1.31
C LEU A 87 -7.58 -14.31 0.03
N ALA A 88 -7.27 -15.50 -0.50
CA ALA A 88 -7.81 -16.02 -1.75
C ALA A 88 -9.06 -16.88 -1.57
N GLU A 89 -9.48 -17.17 -0.33
CA GLU A 89 -10.73 -17.92 -0.08
C GLU A 89 -11.92 -17.27 -0.80
N PRO A 90 -12.77 -18.03 -1.53
CA PRO A 90 -13.86 -17.48 -2.33
C PRO A 90 -14.84 -16.59 -1.55
N GLY A 91 -15.18 -15.42 -2.12
CA GLY A 91 -16.06 -14.44 -1.49
C GLY A 91 -15.40 -13.57 -0.41
N THR A 92 -14.07 -13.59 -0.30
CA THR A 92 -13.34 -12.78 0.69
C THR A 92 -13.22 -11.32 0.26
N CYS A 93 -13.57 -10.40 1.17
CA CYS A 93 -13.16 -9.01 1.11
C CYS A 93 -11.95 -8.82 2.04
N GLY A 94 -10.75 -8.68 1.47
CA GLY A 94 -9.55 -8.33 2.24
C GLY A 94 -9.62 -6.89 2.73
N VAL A 95 -9.45 -6.65 4.03
CA VAL A 95 -9.56 -5.33 4.64
C VAL A 95 -8.42 -5.10 5.64
N GLY A 96 -7.89 -3.88 5.67
CA GLY A 96 -6.99 -3.44 6.72
C GLY A 96 -7.15 -1.94 6.98
N TYR A 97 -6.20 -1.35 7.69
CA TYR A 97 -6.17 0.08 7.98
C TYR A 97 -4.98 0.73 7.27
N ASN A 98 -5.25 1.47 6.19
CA ASN A 98 -4.26 1.96 5.23
C ASN A 98 -3.60 0.85 4.37
N SER A 99 -4.25 -0.32 4.29
CA SER A 99 -3.70 -1.50 3.64
C SER A 99 -3.51 -1.38 2.13
N ILE A 100 -4.41 -0.69 1.41
CA ILE A 100 -4.34 -0.59 -0.06
C ILE A 100 -3.07 0.11 -0.53
N ARG A 101 -2.50 0.98 0.30
CA ARG A 101 -1.30 1.76 -0.02
C ARG A 101 -0.02 1.13 0.53
N PHE A 102 -0.12 0.15 1.42
CA PHE A 102 1.02 -0.47 2.08
C PHE A 102 0.94 -2.00 2.09
N ASP A 103 0.13 -2.60 2.97
CA ASP A 103 0.01 -4.05 3.17
C ASP A 103 -0.32 -4.84 1.89
N ASP A 104 -1.16 -4.27 1.03
CA ASP A 104 -1.47 -4.87 -0.27
C ASP A 104 -0.27 -4.87 -1.22
N GLU A 105 0.57 -3.84 -1.15
CA GLU A 105 1.83 -3.78 -1.90
C GLU A 105 2.86 -4.76 -1.31
N VAL A 106 2.93 -4.90 0.03
CA VAL A 106 3.72 -5.95 0.68
C VAL A 106 3.25 -7.33 0.21
N THR A 107 1.94 -7.58 0.24
CA THR A 107 1.32 -8.83 -0.23
C THR A 107 1.67 -9.09 -1.69
N ARG A 108 1.53 -8.10 -2.58
CA ARG A 108 1.82 -8.26 -4.01
C ARG A 108 3.27 -8.66 -4.26
N ASN A 109 4.22 -8.01 -3.59
CA ASN A 109 5.65 -8.31 -3.70
C ASN A 109 6.00 -9.66 -3.08
N LEU A 110 5.41 -9.98 -1.92
CA LEU A 110 5.52 -11.27 -1.26
C LEU A 110 5.07 -12.41 -2.19
N LEU A 111 3.88 -12.28 -2.77
CA LEU A 111 3.32 -13.25 -3.71
C LEU A 111 4.16 -13.35 -4.98
N TYR A 112 4.61 -12.22 -5.52
CA TYR A 112 5.46 -12.16 -6.71
C TYR A 112 6.77 -12.92 -6.53
N ARG A 113 7.52 -12.65 -5.44
CA ARG A 113 8.78 -13.35 -5.13
C ARG A 113 8.60 -14.84 -4.87
N ASN A 114 7.39 -15.26 -4.49
CA ASN A 114 7.05 -16.65 -4.16
C ASN A 114 6.12 -17.29 -5.21
N PHE A 115 6.17 -16.80 -6.45
CA PHE A 115 5.54 -17.38 -7.64
C PHE A 115 4.00 -17.41 -7.64
N PHE A 116 3.32 -16.78 -6.69
CA PHE A 116 1.86 -16.63 -6.72
C PHE A 116 1.44 -15.51 -7.69
N ASP A 117 0.19 -15.57 -8.19
CA ASP A 117 -0.37 -14.41 -8.91
C ASP A 117 -0.65 -13.29 -7.89
N SER A 118 0.08 -12.18 -8.01
CA SER A 118 0.04 -11.05 -7.09
C SER A 118 -1.33 -10.37 -6.99
N TYR A 119 -2.22 -10.57 -7.96
CA TYR A 119 -3.48 -9.82 -8.08
C TYR A 119 -4.72 -10.72 -8.00
N ALA A 120 -4.61 -12.01 -8.30
CA ALA A 120 -5.76 -12.92 -8.38
C ALA A 120 -6.66 -12.89 -7.13
N ARG A 121 -6.06 -12.88 -5.93
CA ARG A 121 -6.78 -12.80 -4.64
C ARG A 121 -7.67 -11.57 -4.50
N GLU A 122 -7.40 -10.52 -5.27
CA GLU A 122 -8.08 -9.22 -5.16
C GLU A 122 -9.43 -9.18 -5.91
N TRP A 123 -9.72 -10.14 -6.78
CA TRP A 123 -10.89 -10.09 -7.67
C TRP A 123 -11.46 -11.46 -8.09
N GLN A 124 -10.67 -12.53 -8.12
CA GLN A 124 -11.16 -13.85 -8.51
C GLN A 124 -12.16 -14.40 -7.50
N ASN A 125 -13.04 -15.31 -7.93
CA ASN A 125 -13.97 -16.04 -7.06
C ASN A 125 -14.91 -15.13 -6.23
N GLY A 126 -15.21 -13.93 -6.73
CA GLY A 126 -16.04 -12.96 -6.03
C GLY A 126 -15.30 -12.19 -4.93
N ASN A 127 -13.97 -12.29 -4.88
CA ASN A 127 -13.16 -11.56 -3.91
C ASN A 127 -13.12 -10.07 -4.22
N SER A 128 -12.79 -9.29 -3.20
CA SER A 128 -12.62 -7.85 -3.30
C SER A 128 -11.63 -7.36 -2.25
N ARG A 129 -11.31 -6.07 -2.29
CA ARG A 129 -10.51 -5.39 -1.26
C ARG A 129 -11.23 -4.17 -0.74
N TRP A 130 -10.85 -3.72 0.44
CA TRP A 130 -11.31 -2.48 1.04
C TRP A 130 -10.28 -1.93 2.02
N ASP A 131 -10.35 -0.64 2.33
CA ASP A 131 -9.40 0.01 3.23
C ASP A 131 -10.17 0.95 4.17
N PHE A 132 -10.00 0.74 5.47
CA PHE A 132 -10.80 1.42 6.47
C PHE A 132 -10.34 2.86 6.76
N ILE A 133 -9.11 3.25 6.38
CA ILE A 133 -8.62 4.61 6.66
C ILE A 133 -9.46 5.67 5.96
N ASP A 134 -9.80 5.46 4.68
CA ASP A 134 -10.58 6.44 3.91
C ASP A 134 -12.07 6.38 4.27
N VAL A 135 -12.55 5.25 4.83
CA VAL A 135 -13.90 5.15 5.46
C VAL A 135 -13.99 6.04 6.69
N VAL A 136 -12.98 5.98 7.57
CA VAL A 136 -12.91 6.81 8.78
C VAL A 136 -12.80 8.29 8.43
N ARG A 137 -11.97 8.65 7.44
CA ARG A 137 -11.89 10.04 6.92
C ARG A 137 -13.23 10.52 6.40
N ALA A 138 -13.94 9.68 5.64
CA ALA A 138 -15.26 10.01 5.12
C ALA A 138 -16.32 10.15 6.22
N ALA A 139 -16.29 9.28 7.23
CA ALA A 139 -17.17 9.38 8.39
C ALA A 139 -16.96 10.70 9.12
N ARG A 140 -15.71 11.06 9.43
CA ARG A 140 -15.41 12.35 10.06
C ARG A 140 -15.83 13.55 9.22
N ALA A 141 -15.53 13.54 7.92
CA ALA A 141 -15.81 14.68 7.06
C ALA A 141 -17.32 14.85 6.82
N LEU A 142 -18.04 13.76 6.54
CA LEU A 142 -19.41 13.80 6.04
C LEU A 142 -20.46 13.50 7.10
N ARG A 143 -20.18 12.59 8.05
CA ARG A 143 -21.16 12.12 9.04
C ARG A 143 -20.50 11.91 10.42
N PRO A 144 -19.99 12.97 11.06
CA PRO A 144 -19.17 12.86 12.26
C PRO A 144 -19.96 12.40 13.49
N GLU A 145 -21.29 12.50 13.48
CA GLU A 145 -22.11 12.31 14.67
C GLU A 145 -21.97 10.90 15.26
N GLY A 146 -21.86 10.83 16.59
CA GLY A 146 -21.83 9.58 17.33
C GLY A 146 -20.46 8.92 17.48
N ILE A 147 -19.40 9.51 16.92
CA ILE A 147 -18.00 9.08 17.06
C ILE A 147 -17.20 10.26 17.64
N VAL A 148 -16.29 9.97 18.58
CA VAL A 148 -15.37 10.96 19.13
C VAL A 148 -14.15 11.04 18.21
N TRP A 149 -13.86 12.23 17.70
CA TRP A 149 -12.79 12.47 16.73
C TRP A 149 -11.59 13.13 17.41
N PRO A 150 -10.44 12.43 17.53
CA PRO A 150 -9.24 13.02 18.12
C PRO A 150 -8.61 14.05 17.17
N ASP A 151 -8.03 15.08 17.78
CA ASP A 151 -7.16 16.05 17.13
C ASP A 151 -5.73 15.90 17.63
N LYS A 152 -4.78 16.24 16.78
CA LYS A 152 -3.37 16.35 17.15
C LYS A 152 -3.15 17.60 18.00
N GLU A 153 -1.95 17.72 18.56
CA GLU A 153 -1.55 18.89 19.36
C GLU A 153 -1.67 20.21 18.61
N ASP A 154 -1.50 20.21 17.29
CA ASP A 154 -1.66 21.37 16.41
C ASP A 154 -3.13 21.67 16.02
N GLY A 155 -4.09 20.91 16.56
CA GLY A 155 -5.52 21.02 16.27
C GLY A 155 -5.94 20.38 14.96
N LEU A 156 -5.04 19.75 14.20
CA LEU A 156 -5.40 19.06 12.97
C LEU A 156 -6.03 17.69 13.26
N PRO A 157 -6.93 17.22 12.37
CA PRO A 157 -7.50 15.87 12.46
C PRO A 157 -6.44 14.77 12.61
N SER A 158 -6.57 13.94 13.64
CA SER A 158 -5.89 12.64 13.70
C SER A 158 -6.75 11.53 13.13
N PHE A 159 -6.08 10.62 12.42
CA PHE A 159 -6.63 9.37 11.88
C PHE A 159 -5.65 8.21 12.18
N ARG A 160 -4.88 8.31 13.27
CA ARG A 160 -4.11 7.17 13.77
C ARG A 160 -5.06 6.20 14.47
N LEU A 161 -4.82 4.90 14.33
CA LEU A 161 -5.72 3.89 14.85
C LEU A 161 -5.73 3.90 16.38
N GLU A 162 -4.57 4.10 17.00
CA GLU A 162 -4.39 4.29 18.44
C GLU A 162 -5.16 5.50 18.98
N ASP A 163 -5.08 6.65 18.32
CA ASP A 163 -5.78 7.87 18.76
C ASP A 163 -7.31 7.67 18.70
N LEU A 164 -7.81 7.03 17.63
CA LEU A 164 -9.23 6.78 17.44
C LEU A 164 -9.79 5.77 18.43
N THR A 165 -9.07 4.68 18.66
CA THR A 165 -9.49 3.65 19.63
C THR A 165 -9.49 4.22 21.05
N GLN A 166 -8.44 4.93 21.45
CA GLN A 166 -8.36 5.61 22.74
C GLN A 166 -9.51 6.61 22.94
N ALA A 167 -9.74 7.50 21.97
CA ALA A 167 -10.79 8.54 22.07
C ALA A 167 -12.21 7.97 22.18
N ASN A 168 -12.43 6.74 21.70
CA ASN A 168 -13.74 6.07 21.72
C ASN A 168 -13.84 4.96 22.78
N GLY A 169 -12.86 4.84 23.68
CA GLY A 169 -12.86 3.84 24.76
C GLY A 169 -12.82 2.39 24.25
N LEU A 170 -12.20 2.16 23.09
CA LEU A 170 -12.04 0.84 22.50
C LEU A 170 -10.72 0.21 22.95
N LEU A 171 -10.72 -1.11 23.15
CA LEU A 171 -9.53 -1.83 23.55
C LEU A 171 -8.50 -1.82 22.42
N HIS A 172 -7.27 -1.41 22.76
CA HIS A 172 -6.09 -1.50 21.92
C HIS A 172 -4.94 -1.93 22.84
N ALA A 173 -4.65 -3.23 22.89
CA ALA A 173 -3.84 -3.83 23.96
C ALA A 173 -2.35 -3.51 23.84
N ALA A 174 -1.79 -3.68 22.64
CA ALA A 174 -0.42 -3.29 22.30
C ALA A 174 -0.44 -2.72 20.88
N ALA A 175 -0.23 -1.41 20.73
CA ALA A 175 -0.06 -0.83 19.40
C ALA A 175 1.24 -1.37 18.78
N HIS A 176 1.24 -1.58 17.46
CA HIS A 176 2.36 -2.16 16.72
C HIS A 176 2.60 -3.65 17.03
N ASP A 177 1.51 -4.35 17.32
CA ASP A 177 1.39 -5.81 17.19
C ASP A 177 0.27 -6.07 16.18
N ALA A 178 0.59 -6.76 15.08
CA ALA A 178 -0.33 -6.90 13.95
C ALA A 178 -1.71 -7.44 14.37
N LEU A 179 -1.77 -8.36 15.36
CA LEU A 179 -3.03 -8.94 15.79
C LEU A 179 -3.88 -7.94 16.59
N SER A 180 -3.24 -7.16 17.47
CA SER A 180 -3.89 -6.06 18.20
C SER A 180 -4.45 -5.00 17.25
N ASP A 181 -3.68 -4.61 16.22
CA ASP A 181 -4.11 -3.66 15.19
C ASP A 181 -5.27 -4.19 14.31
N VAL A 182 -5.30 -5.49 14.02
CA VAL A 182 -6.46 -6.13 13.38
C VAL A 182 -7.71 -6.03 14.25
N TYR A 183 -7.64 -6.34 15.55
CA TYR A 183 -8.79 -6.21 16.45
C TYR A 183 -9.24 -4.76 16.60
N ALA A 184 -8.31 -3.81 16.70
CA ALA A 184 -8.60 -2.38 16.74
C ALA A 184 -9.32 -1.91 15.48
N THR A 185 -8.88 -2.38 14.30
CA THR A 185 -9.53 -2.10 13.02
C THR A 185 -10.96 -2.64 12.99
N ILE A 186 -11.19 -3.88 13.43
CA ILE A 186 -12.54 -4.48 13.53
C ILE A 186 -13.43 -3.66 14.50
N ALA A 187 -12.89 -3.22 15.64
CA ALA A 187 -13.62 -2.43 16.62
C ALA A 187 -14.07 -1.07 16.06
N ILE A 188 -13.18 -0.38 15.34
CA ILE A 188 -13.50 0.88 14.65
C ILE A 188 -14.52 0.63 13.53
N ALA A 189 -14.41 -0.48 12.79
CA ALA A 189 -15.40 -0.86 11.79
C ALA A 189 -16.80 -1.12 12.37
N LYS A 190 -16.87 -1.83 13.50
CA LYS A 190 -18.11 -2.01 14.29
C LYS A 190 -18.70 -0.66 14.69
N LEU A 191 -17.87 0.25 15.22
CA LEU A 191 -18.31 1.58 15.64
C LEU A 191 -18.90 2.38 14.47
N VAL A 192 -18.19 2.45 13.34
CA VAL A 192 -18.70 3.17 12.14
C VAL A 192 -19.97 2.54 11.60
N LYS A 193 -20.04 1.20 11.49
CA LYS A 193 -21.26 0.50 11.04
C LYS A 193 -22.45 0.78 11.98
N GLN A 194 -22.23 0.85 13.29
CA GLN A 194 -23.27 1.13 14.27
C GLN A 194 -23.76 2.59 14.23
N LYS A 195 -22.83 3.55 14.16
CA LYS A 195 -23.16 4.98 14.25
C LYS A 195 -23.59 5.56 12.90
N GLN A 196 -23.04 5.06 11.80
CA GLN A 196 -23.25 5.58 10.45
C GLN A 196 -23.50 4.45 9.43
N PRO A 197 -24.56 3.62 9.61
CA PRO A 197 -24.80 2.42 8.80
C PRO A 197 -24.98 2.72 7.30
N LYS A 198 -25.67 3.81 6.96
CA LYS A 198 -25.89 4.21 5.55
C LYS A 198 -24.59 4.62 4.85
N LEU A 199 -23.69 5.30 5.57
CA LEU A 199 -22.39 5.66 5.03
C LEU A 199 -21.54 4.41 4.83
N PHE A 200 -21.51 3.53 5.83
CA PHE A 200 -20.79 2.26 5.75
C PHE A 200 -21.24 1.44 4.54
N GLU A 201 -22.55 1.23 4.37
CA GLU A 201 -23.12 0.47 3.25
C GLU A 201 -22.81 1.11 1.90
N TYR A 202 -22.94 2.44 1.80
CA TYR A 202 -22.61 3.19 0.59
C TYR A 202 -21.14 2.98 0.18
N LEU A 203 -20.20 3.16 1.12
CA LEU A 203 -18.77 3.04 0.86
C LEU A 203 -18.35 1.59 0.59
N PHE A 204 -18.95 0.63 1.28
CA PHE A 204 -18.71 -0.78 1.02
C PHE A 204 -19.13 -1.13 -0.40
N ASN A 205 -20.33 -0.73 -0.83
CA ASN A 205 -20.80 -0.98 -2.20
C ASN A 205 -19.94 -0.26 -3.24
N GLN A 206 -19.47 0.95 -2.94
CA GLN A 206 -18.62 1.74 -3.83
C GLN A 206 -17.24 1.12 -4.11
N ARG A 207 -16.71 0.24 -3.25
CA ARG A 207 -15.35 -0.31 -3.37
C ARG A 207 -15.04 -0.93 -4.75
N HIS A 208 -16.07 -1.38 -5.47
CA HIS A 208 -15.96 -1.97 -6.80
C HIS A 208 -15.70 -0.93 -7.87
N LYS A 209 -14.72 -1.19 -8.76
CA LYS A 209 -14.36 -0.30 -9.88
C LYS A 209 -15.56 0.16 -10.71
N SER A 210 -16.51 -0.74 -10.98
CA SER A 210 -17.71 -0.45 -11.75
C SER A 210 -18.61 0.59 -11.09
N GLN A 211 -18.68 0.64 -9.76
CA GLN A 211 -19.46 1.63 -9.03
C GLN A 211 -18.76 2.99 -9.01
N VAL A 212 -17.43 3.01 -8.89
CA VAL A 212 -16.62 4.23 -9.01
C VAL A 212 -16.80 4.87 -10.40
N LEU A 213 -16.71 4.07 -11.47
CA LEU A 213 -16.88 4.56 -12.84
C LEU A 213 -18.27 5.17 -13.10
N LYS A 214 -19.32 4.60 -12.51
CA LYS A 214 -20.69 5.16 -12.58
C LYS A 214 -20.82 6.54 -11.95
N LEU A 215 -19.93 6.91 -11.03
CA LEU A 215 -19.92 8.25 -10.44
C LEU A 215 -19.10 9.23 -11.27
N LEU A 216 -17.93 8.78 -11.76
CA LEU A 216 -17.00 9.65 -12.49
C LEU A 216 -17.57 10.17 -13.82
N GLN A 217 -18.39 9.39 -14.53
CA GLN A 217 -19.15 9.79 -15.73
C GLN A 217 -18.42 10.83 -16.61
N LEU A 218 -17.28 10.45 -17.18
CA LEU A 218 -16.46 11.37 -17.99
C LEU A 218 -17.29 12.08 -19.07
N GLY A 219 -17.09 13.39 -19.20
CA GLY A 219 -17.86 14.25 -20.10
C GLY A 219 -19.20 14.76 -19.56
N SER A 220 -19.70 14.23 -18.44
CA SER A 220 -20.93 14.77 -17.80
C SER A 220 -20.70 16.12 -17.12
N PHE A 221 -19.45 16.47 -16.84
CA PHE A 221 -19.07 17.62 -16.01
C PHE A 221 -19.76 17.63 -14.63
N THR A 222 -20.07 16.46 -14.09
CA THR A 222 -20.68 16.33 -12.76
C THR A 222 -19.58 16.37 -11.70
N PRO A 223 -19.56 17.37 -10.80
CA PRO A 223 -18.57 17.38 -9.74
C PRO A 223 -18.95 16.42 -8.61
N LEU A 224 -17.92 15.91 -7.95
CA LEU A 224 -18.02 14.89 -6.90
C LEU A 224 -17.26 15.34 -5.67
N VAL A 225 -17.74 14.96 -4.49
CA VAL A 225 -16.94 14.97 -3.27
C VAL A 225 -15.95 13.82 -3.34
N HIS A 226 -14.68 14.10 -3.05
CA HIS A 226 -13.62 13.10 -2.98
C HIS A 226 -12.92 13.17 -1.62
N ILE A 227 -12.80 12.02 -0.95
CA ILE A 227 -12.00 11.88 0.27
C ILE A 227 -10.72 11.11 -0.07
N SER A 228 -9.57 11.62 0.40
CA SER A 228 -8.27 10.98 0.17
C SER A 228 -7.23 11.45 1.17
N GLY A 229 -6.39 10.53 1.66
CA GLY A 229 -5.20 10.89 2.44
C GLY A 229 -4.16 11.74 1.69
N ARG A 230 -4.27 11.88 0.36
CA ARG A 230 -3.45 12.83 -0.43
C ARG A 230 -3.97 14.27 -0.37
N LEU A 231 -5.14 14.50 0.23
CA LEU A 231 -5.68 15.82 0.51
C LEU A 231 -5.28 16.24 1.93
N PRO A 232 -4.94 17.53 2.15
CA PRO A 232 -4.50 18.00 3.46
C PRO A 232 -5.53 17.70 4.57
N SER A 233 -5.06 17.28 5.74
CA SER A 233 -5.91 17.02 6.91
C SER A 233 -6.63 18.29 7.39
N ARG A 234 -6.02 19.47 7.22
CA ARG A 234 -6.66 20.78 7.45
C ARG A 234 -7.93 21.00 6.63
N ASN A 235 -8.04 20.36 5.47
CA ASN A 235 -9.23 20.37 4.62
C ASN A 235 -10.10 19.12 4.85
N HIS A 236 -9.96 18.47 6.01
CA HIS A 236 -10.64 17.22 6.36
C HIS A 236 -10.41 16.07 5.36
N CYS A 237 -9.27 16.10 4.66
CA CYS A 237 -8.97 15.16 3.58
C CYS A 237 -10.03 15.16 2.45
N LEU A 238 -10.77 16.27 2.28
CA LEU A 238 -11.89 16.42 1.35
C LEU A 238 -11.57 17.45 0.27
N ALA A 239 -12.04 17.18 -0.95
CA ALA A 239 -12.12 18.15 -2.04
C ALA A 239 -13.38 17.91 -2.87
N VAL A 240 -13.91 18.96 -3.51
CA VAL A 240 -14.91 18.82 -4.57
C VAL A 240 -14.18 18.80 -5.90
N VAL A 241 -14.22 17.67 -6.59
CA VAL A 241 -13.41 17.41 -7.78
C VAL A 241 -14.28 17.25 -9.03
N LEU A 242 -13.73 17.64 -10.17
CA LEU A 242 -14.32 17.46 -11.49
C LEU A 242 -13.53 16.40 -12.28
N PRO A 243 -14.15 15.28 -12.70
CA PRO A 243 -13.52 14.34 -13.62
C PRO A 243 -13.32 14.96 -14.99
N LEU A 244 -12.09 14.96 -15.50
CA LEU A 244 -11.74 15.60 -16.77
C LEU A 244 -11.41 14.60 -17.88
N ALA A 245 -10.55 13.62 -17.61
CA ALA A 245 -10.08 12.69 -18.63
C ALA A 245 -9.62 11.36 -18.02
N GLN A 246 -9.63 10.30 -18.84
CA GLN A 246 -8.93 9.07 -18.52
C GLN A 246 -7.42 9.29 -18.62
N HIS A 247 -6.63 8.70 -17.70
CA HIS A 247 -5.17 8.76 -17.79
C HIS A 247 -4.66 8.01 -19.04
N PRO A 248 -3.73 8.58 -19.83
CA PRO A 248 -3.35 8.02 -21.14
C PRO A 248 -2.65 6.66 -21.05
N ALA A 249 -1.90 6.41 -19.99
CA ALA A 249 -1.13 5.17 -19.80
C ALA A 249 -1.71 4.21 -18.75
N ASN A 250 -2.73 4.60 -17.99
CA ASN A 250 -3.29 3.77 -16.91
C ASN A 250 -4.81 3.79 -16.94
N ALA A 251 -5.40 2.69 -17.40
CA ALA A 251 -6.85 2.51 -17.49
C ALA A 251 -7.56 2.54 -16.11
N ASN A 252 -6.82 2.41 -15.00
CA ASN A 252 -7.40 2.52 -13.66
C ASN A 252 -7.32 3.94 -13.07
N GLU A 253 -6.80 4.93 -13.80
CA GLU A 253 -6.64 6.30 -13.30
C GLU A 253 -7.51 7.29 -14.07
N VAL A 254 -8.30 8.08 -13.35
CA VAL A 254 -9.06 9.20 -13.92
C VAL A 254 -8.48 10.50 -13.40
N ILE A 255 -8.12 11.39 -14.32
CA ILE A 255 -7.62 12.73 -14.04
C ILE A 255 -8.79 13.58 -13.57
N VAL A 256 -8.65 14.17 -12.38
CA VAL A 256 -9.63 15.05 -11.76
C VAL A 256 -8.99 16.39 -11.43
N TYR A 257 -9.81 17.44 -11.40
CA TYR A 257 -9.41 18.79 -11.01
C TYR A 257 -10.10 19.20 -9.72
N ASP A 258 -9.37 19.81 -8.78
CA ASP A 258 -9.93 20.33 -7.54
C ASP A 258 -10.58 21.70 -7.76
N LEU A 259 -11.92 21.73 -7.74
CA LEU A 259 -12.72 22.92 -8.06
C LEU A 259 -12.65 24.01 -6.99
N ALA A 260 -11.98 23.80 -5.85
CA ALA A 260 -11.73 24.88 -4.90
C ALA A 260 -10.79 25.97 -5.45
N ASN A 261 -10.05 25.65 -6.52
CA ASN A 261 -8.98 26.49 -7.07
C ASN A 261 -9.36 27.07 -8.44
N ASP A 262 -8.79 28.23 -8.77
CA ASP A 262 -9.02 28.90 -10.04
C ASP A 262 -8.44 28.09 -11.23
N PRO A 263 -9.26 27.74 -12.24
CA PRO A 263 -8.82 26.96 -13.39
C PRO A 263 -7.94 27.73 -14.38
N GLN A 264 -7.70 29.04 -14.21
CA GLN A 264 -6.94 29.86 -15.17
C GLN A 264 -5.61 29.20 -15.57
N ALA A 265 -4.81 28.73 -14.61
CA ALA A 265 -3.55 28.05 -14.90
C ALA A 265 -3.73 26.73 -15.67
N LEU A 266 -4.81 25.98 -15.41
CA LEU A 266 -5.16 24.79 -16.19
C LEU A 266 -5.55 25.18 -17.61
N LEU A 267 -6.18 26.32 -17.84
CA LEU A 267 -6.68 26.72 -19.15
C LEU A 267 -5.59 27.37 -20.01
N GLU A 268 -4.78 28.25 -19.44
CA GLU A 268 -3.83 29.10 -20.19
C GLU A 268 -2.46 28.47 -20.43
N LEU A 269 -1.93 27.70 -19.47
CA LEU A 269 -0.57 27.14 -19.58
C LEU A 269 -0.49 26.04 -20.64
N SER A 270 0.66 25.88 -21.28
CA SER A 270 0.95 24.71 -22.12
C SER A 270 1.05 23.42 -21.29
N ALA A 271 0.91 22.26 -21.94
CA ALA A 271 1.07 20.96 -21.27
C ALA A 271 2.44 20.82 -20.58
N GLU A 272 3.49 21.32 -21.22
CA GLU A 272 4.86 21.31 -20.69
C GLU A 272 5.00 22.15 -19.42
N GLU A 273 4.44 23.37 -19.40
CA GLU A 273 4.45 24.21 -18.20
C GLU A 273 3.66 23.60 -17.04
N ILE A 274 2.52 22.96 -17.32
CA ILE A 274 1.76 22.24 -16.30
C ILE A 274 2.57 21.07 -15.75
N ARG A 275 3.23 20.30 -16.62
CA ARG A 275 4.08 19.16 -16.23
C ARG A 275 5.22 19.59 -15.30
N GLN A 276 5.90 20.69 -15.62
CA GLN A 276 6.97 21.25 -14.79
C GLN A 276 6.49 21.69 -13.40
N ARG A 277 5.21 22.06 -13.24
CA ARG A 277 4.64 22.40 -11.93
C ARG A 277 4.09 21.19 -11.18
N LEU A 278 3.58 20.18 -11.90
CA LEU A 278 2.87 19.04 -11.32
C LEU A 278 3.82 18.01 -10.70
N PHE A 279 4.98 17.78 -11.30
CA PHE A 279 5.92 16.72 -10.89
C PHE A 279 7.12 17.21 -10.07
N VAL A 280 7.24 18.52 -9.86
CA VAL A 280 8.27 19.11 -8.99
C VAL A 280 7.76 19.14 -7.54
N ALA A 281 8.64 18.90 -6.57
CA ALA A 281 8.31 19.01 -5.15
C ALA A 281 7.90 20.46 -4.81
N THR A 282 6.95 20.65 -3.89
CA THR A 282 6.35 21.97 -3.65
C THR A 282 7.37 23.01 -3.16
N ASP A 283 8.37 22.59 -2.40
CA ASP A 283 9.50 23.37 -1.91
C ASP A 283 10.52 23.73 -3.01
N ALA A 284 10.53 22.98 -4.11
CA ALA A 284 11.36 23.24 -5.28
C ALA A 284 10.65 24.10 -6.35
N LEU A 285 9.38 24.47 -6.14
CA LEU A 285 8.68 25.40 -7.03
C LEU A 285 9.21 26.84 -6.84
N PRO A 286 9.36 27.63 -7.93
CA PRO A 286 9.74 29.04 -7.82
C PRO A 286 8.75 29.83 -6.96
N ALA A 287 9.24 30.85 -6.25
CA ALA A 287 8.39 31.71 -5.42
C ALA A 287 7.24 32.33 -6.23
N GLY A 288 6.00 32.18 -5.74
CA GLY A 288 4.78 32.67 -6.40
C GLY A 288 4.21 31.74 -7.48
N VAL A 289 4.85 30.59 -7.76
CA VAL A 289 4.32 29.58 -8.69
C VAL A 289 3.52 28.54 -7.93
N GLU A 290 2.23 28.46 -8.21
CA GLU A 290 1.34 27.46 -7.64
C GLU A 290 1.25 26.20 -8.52
N ARG A 291 1.07 25.05 -7.86
CA ARG A 291 0.84 23.77 -8.52
C ARG A 291 -0.55 23.78 -9.14
N VAL A 292 -0.64 23.36 -10.41
CA VAL A 292 -1.95 23.15 -11.05
C VAL A 292 -2.66 22.00 -10.32
N PRO A 293 -3.89 22.18 -9.82
CA PRO A 293 -4.52 21.28 -8.85
C PRO A 293 -5.19 20.08 -9.53
N LEU A 294 -4.40 19.39 -10.35
CA LEU A 294 -4.72 18.13 -10.98
C LEU A 294 -4.32 16.97 -10.06
N LYS A 295 -5.13 15.92 -10.06
CA LYS A 295 -4.91 14.67 -9.33
C LYS A 295 -5.39 13.51 -10.17
N THR A 296 -4.93 12.30 -9.88
CA THR A 296 -5.54 11.07 -10.41
C THR A 296 -6.29 10.30 -9.33
N VAL A 297 -7.52 9.89 -9.65
CA VAL A 297 -8.32 8.97 -8.86
C VAL A 297 -8.09 7.56 -9.39
N HIS A 298 -7.54 6.69 -8.55
CA HIS A 298 -7.28 5.30 -8.89
C HIS A 298 -8.52 4.45 -8.60
N ILE A 299 -9.29 4.07 -9.62
CA ILE A 299 -10.58 3.38 -9.47
C ILE A 299 -10.46 1.98 -8.85
N ASN A 300 -9.26 1.38 -8.88
CA ASN A 300 -8.95 0.06 -8.31
C ASN A 300 -8.40 0.12 -6.88
N LYS A 301 -8.32 1.31 -6.28
CA LYS A 301 -7.81 1.54 -4.92
C LYS A 301 -8.91 2.05 -3.97
N CYS A 302 -10.13 1.56 -4.16
CA CYS A 302 -11.32 1.89 -3.37
C CYS A 302 -11.49 3.40 -3.06
N PRO A 303 -11.40 4.29 -4.08
CA PRO A 303 -11.46 5.71 -3.83
C PRO A 303 -12.84 6.11 -3.32
N VAL A 304 -12.86 6.93 -2.28
CA VAL A 304 -14.10 7.47 -1.75
C VAL A 304 -14.55 8.64 -2.63
N LEU A 305 -15.71 8.46 -3.27
CA LEU A 305 -16.39 9.48 -4.06
C LEU A 305 -17.85 9.61 -3.61
N ALA A 306 -18.43 10.80 -3.70
CA ALA A 306 -19.86 10.96 -3.46
C ALA A 306 -20.45 12.09 -4.31
N PRO A 307 -21.74 12.04 -4.65
CA PRO A 307 -22.43 13.18 -5.23
C PRO A 307 -22.36 14.39 -4.30
N ILE A 308 -22.31 15.62 -4.83
CA ILE A 308 -22.34 16.84 -4.02
C ILE A 308 -23.54 16.89 -3.06
N SER A 309 -24.67 16.27 -3.43
CA SER A 309 -25.90 16.23 -2.62
C SER A 309 -25.74 15.58 -1.25
N VAL A 310 -24.61 14.90 -0.96
CA VAL A 310 -24.32 14.41 0.39
C VAL A 310 -23.93 15.52 1.37
N LEU A 311 -23.47 16.67 0.87
CA LEU A 311 -23.10 17.84 1.67
C LEU A 311 -24.36 18.63 2.04
N LYS A 312 -24.68 18.66 3.33
CA LYS A 312 -25.77 19.47 3.87
C LYS A 312 -25.27 20.89 4.17
N PRO A 313 -26.16 21.90 4.33
CA PRO A 313 -25.74 23.25 4.69
C PRO A 313 -24.82 23.33 5.92
N ALA A 314 -25.12 22.56 6.97
CA ALA A 314 -24.27 22.47 8.16
C ALA A 314 -22.89 21.83 7.89
N ASP A 315 -22.80 20.92 6.91
CA ASP A 315 -21.51 20.36 6.48
C ASP A 315 -20.68 21.41 5.75
N LEU A 316 -21.30 22.22 4.88
CA LEU A 316 -20.62 23.28 4.15
C LEU A 316 -20.02 24.33 5.08
N GLU A 317 -20.76 24.74 6.10
CA GLU A 317 -20.27 25.67 7.13
C GLU A 317 -19.11 25.05 7.94
N ARG A 318 -19.30 23.83 8.45
CA ARG A 318 -18.28 23.12 9.25
C ARG A 318 -16.99 22.87 8.47
N LEU A 319 -17.12 22.49 7.20
CA LEU A 319 -15.99 22.17 6.31
C LEU A 319 -15.44 23.42 5.58
N GLN A 320 -16.04 24.59 5.79
CA GLN A 320 -15.67 25.85 5.14
C GLN A 320 -15.66 25.76 3.60
N LEU A 321 -16.68 25.10 3.03
CA LEU A 321 -16.83 24.90 1.58
C LEU A 321 -17.80 25.92 1.00
N ASP A 322 -17.33 26.71 0.02
CA ASP A 322 -18.18 27.60 -0.76
C ASP A 322 -18.49 26.99 -2.14
N LEU A 323 -19.64 26.32 -2.28
CA LEU A 323 -20.05 25.72 -3.55
C LEU A 323 -20.27 26.75 -4.67
N THR A 324 -20.51 28.02 -4.36
CA THR A 324 -20.63 29.08 -5.38
C THR A 324 -19.32 29.23 -6.16
N VAL A 325 -18.19 29.23 -5.45
CA VAL A 325 -16.86 29.27 -6.06
C VAL A 325 -16.62 28.05 -6.95
N HIS A 326 -16.98 26.85 -6.46
CA HIS A 326 -16.79 25.61 -7.21
C HIS A 326 -17.62 25.59 -8.50
N TYR A 327 -18.87 26.05 -8.46
CA TYR A 327 -19.73 26.12 -9.65
C TYR A 327 -19.26 27.18 -10.65
N ARG A 328 -18.70 28.30 -10.19
CA ARG A 328 -18.07 29.29 -11.06
C ARG A 328 -16.86 28.69 -11.79
N HIS A 329 -15.98 27.99 -11.08
CA HIS A 329 -14.82 27.33 -11.70
C HIS A 329 -15.25 26.22 -12.67
N LEU A 330 -16.31 25.47 -12.33
CA LEU A 330 -16.91 24.49 -13.23
C LEU A 330 -17.36 25.15 -14.55
N GLN A 331 -18.06 26.28 -14.49
CA GLN A 331 -18.52 27.01 -15.68
C GLN A 331 -17.35 27.48 -16.55
N GLN A 332 -16.26 27.96 -15.95
CA GLN A 332 -15.06 28.35 -16.68
C GLN A 332 -14.44 27.15 -17.43
N ILE A 333 -14.34 25.99 -16.78
CA ILE A 333 -13.82 24.77 -17.42
C ILE A 333 -14.76 24.28 -18.52
N GLN A 334 -16.07 24.33 -18.33
CA GLN A 334 -17.07 23.94 -19.33
C GLN A 334 -17.07 24.83 -20.57
N ALA A 335 -16.76 26.13 -20.40
CA ALA A 335 -16.68 27.08 -21.49
C ALA A 335 -15.35 27.00 -22.27
N ALA A 336 -14.35 26.31 -21.74
CA ALA A 336 -13.05 26.17 -22.37
C ALA A 336 -13.04 25.10 -23.49
N PRO A 337 -12.07 25.16 -24.41
CA PRO A 337 -11.83 24.06 -25.35
C PRO A 337 -11.58 22.73 -24.63
N ALA A 338 -11.83 21.63 -25.33
CA ALA A 338 -11.64 20.30 -24.79
C ALA A 338 -10.20 20.08 -24.28
N LEU A 339 -10.08 19.60 -23.05
CA LEU A 339 -8.80 19.46 -22.33
C LEU A 339 -8.17 18.07 -22.47
N ASP A 340 -8.85 17.12 -23.10
CA ASP A 340 -8.44 15.72 -23.20
C ASP A 340 -7.04 15.56 -23.82
N THR A 341 -6.78 16.20 -24.96
CA THR A 341 -5.49 16.11 -25.65
C THR A 341 -4.37 16.76 -24.84
N LYS A 342 -4.65 17.93 -24.24
CA LYS A 342 -3.71 18.64 -23.36
C LYS A 342 -3.37 17.81 -22.12
N LEU A 343 -4.37 17.22 -21.46
CA LEU A 343 -4.15 16.37 -20.29
C LEU A 343 -3.44 15.08 -20.65
N ALA A 344 -3.72 14.48 -21.81
CA ALA A 344 -2.96 13.32 -22.29
C ALA A 344 -1.47 13.66 -22.47
N GLU A 345 -1.15 14.86 -22.98
CA GLU A 345 0.23 15.33 -23.09
C GLU A 345 0.87 15.57 -21.72
N VAL A 346 0.18 16.26 -20.80
CA VAL A 346 0.65 16.52 -19.41
C VAL A 346 1.03 15.21 -18.69
N PHE A 347 0.19 14.18 -18.84
CA PHE A 347 0.33 12.90 -18.15
C PHE A 347 1.06 11.83 -18.97
N SER A 348 1.55 12.16 -20.17
CA SER A 348 2.44 11.28 -20.91
C SER A 348 3.79 11.20 -20.20
N ARG A 349 4.14 10.01 -19.70
CA ARG A 349 5.43 9.82 -19.01
C ARG A 349 6.56 9.83 -20.04
N ARG A 350 7.55 10.69 -19.82
CA ARG A 350 8.92 10.48 -20.32
C ARG A 350 9.65 9.72 -19.22
N TYR A 351 9.94 8.44 -19.45
CA TYR A 351 10.80 7.68 -18.54
C TYR A 351 12.23 8.13 -18.81
N ASP A 352 12.70 9.10 -18.03
CA ASP A 352 14.09 9.55 -18.09
C ASP A 352 15.03 8.59 -17.31
N ASP A 353 14.47 7.81 -16.36
CA ASP A 353 15.22 6.80 -15.61
C ASP A 353 15.22 5.43 -16.31
N PRO A 354 16.38 4.73 -16.33
CA PRO A 354 16.42 3.34 -16.79
C PRO A 354 15.54 2.46 -15.89
N PRO A 355 14.82 1.48 -16.45
CA PRO A 355 14.03 0.55 -15.66
C PRO A 355 14.93 -0.24 -14.69
N PRO A 356 14.40 -0.67 -13.53
CA PRO A 356 15.15 -1.54 -12.63
C PRO A 356 15.54 -2.83 -13.35
N SER A 357 16.77 -3.28 -13.15
CA SER A 357 17.30 -4.55 -13.68
C SER A 357 17.13 -5.72 -12.70
N ASP A 358 16.87 -5.42 -11.42
CA ASP A 358 16.78 -6.38 -10.34
C ASP A 358 15.37 -6.99 -10.26
N PRO A 359 15.19 -8.31 -10.50
CA PRO A 359 13.86 -8.92 -10.57
C PRO A 359 12.97 -8.67 -9.34
N ASP A 360 13.53 -8.58 -8.12
CA ASP A 360 12.74 -8.28 -6.91
C ASP A 360 12.00 -6.92 -6.98
N LEU A 361 12.49 -5.99 -7.82
CA LEU A 361 11.95 -4.64 -8.01
C LEU A 361 11.15 -4.48 -9.31
N MET A 362 10.84 -5.61 -9.98
CA MET A 362 10.27 -5.62 -11.32
C MET A 362 8.81 -6.08 -11.38
N ILE A 363 8.09 -6.16 -10.27
CA ILE A 363 6.67 -6.53 -10.28
C ILE A 363 5.81 -5.65 -11.22
N TYR A 364 6.17 -4.37 -11.35
CA TYR A 364 5.51 -3.39 -12.23
C TYR A 364 6.28 -3.08 -13.52
N SER A 365 7.40 -3.78 -13.77
CA SER A 365 8.27 -3.59 -14.94
C SER A 365 8.31 -4.88 -15.78
N GLY A 366 8.21 -4.77 -17.09
CA GLY A 366 8.19 -5.95 -17.99
C GLY A 366 6.80 -6.57 -18.22
N GLY A 367 5.74 -6.02 -17.62
CA GLY A 367 4.36 -6.44 -17.85
C GLY A 367 3.91 -7.65 -17.03
N PHE A 368 2.70 -8.13 -17.30
CA PHE A 368 2.14 -9.32 -16.64
C PHE A 368 2.73 -10.59 -17.26
N PHE A 369 3.00 -11.60 -16.42
CA PHE A 369 3.40 -12.93 -16.90
C PHE A 369 2.35 -13.53 -17.84
N SER A 370 2.82 -14.29 -18.84
CA SER A 370 1.96 -14.99 -19.78
C SER A 370 1.14 -16.10 -19.09
N GLN A 371 0.11 -16.61 -19.77
CA GLN A 371 -0.67 -17.73 -19.21
C GLN A 371 0.18 -19.01 -19.06
N ASN A 372 1.14 -19.21 -19.96
CA ASN A 372 2.07 -20.33 -19.87
C ASN A 372 2.96 -20.19 -18.63
N ASP A 373 3.60 -19.03 -18.43
CA ASP A 373 4.41 -18.76 -17.25
C ASP A 373 3.61 -18.88 -15.95
N LYS A 374 2.35 -18.40 -15.92
CA LYS A 374 1.48 -18.58 -14.75
C LYS A 374 1.19 -20.04 -14.44
N ALA A 375 1.00 -20.88 -15.46
CA ALA A 375 0.85 -22.32 -15.29
C ALA A 375 2.14 -22.98 -14.79
N LEU A 376 3.31 -22.57 -15.30
CA LEU A 376 4.61 -23.01 -14.80
C LEU A 376 4.81 -22.63 -13.34
N CYS A 377 4.53 -21.37 -12.97
CA CYS A 377 4.59 -20.89 -11.59
C CYS A 377 3.69 -21.75 -10.69
N TYR A 378 2.47 -22.06 -11.14
CA TYR A 378 1.55 -22.93 -10.39
C TYR A 378 2.14 -24.31 -10.15
N ARG A 379 2.67 -24.97 -11.20
CA ARG A 379 3.33 -26.28 -11.07
C ARG A 379 4.51 -26.21 -10.11
N LEU A 380 5.33 -25.16 -10.21
CA LEU A 380 6.50 -24.95 -9.37
C LEU A 380 6.15 -24.95 -7.88
N ARG A 381 5.05 -24.29 -7.50
CA ARG A 381 4.57 -24.27 -6.10
C ARG A 381 4.02 -25.62 -5.61
N GLN A 382 3.73 -26.56 -6.52
CA GLN A 382 3.31 -27.93 -6.18
C GLN A 382 4.51 -28.90 -6.16
N THR A 383 5.69 -28.47 -6.60
CA THR A 383 6.91 -29.28 -6.58
C THR A 383 7.54 -29.28 -5.19
N ASP A 384 7.94 -30.45 -4.72
CA ASP A 384 8.65 -30.59 -3.45
C ASP A 384 10.00 -29.84 -3.50
N ALA A 385 10.42 -29.30 -2.35
CA ALA A 385 11.61 -28.45 -2.27
C ALA A 385 12.87 -29.12 -2.83
N ASP A 386 13.08 -30.41 -2.54
CA ASP A 386 14.23 -31.18 -2.99
C ASP A 386 14.25 -31.41 -4.51
N SER A 387 13.10 -31.32 -5.18
CA SER A 387 12.97 -31.48 -6.64
C SER A 387 12.96 -30.14 -7.39
N LEU A 388 13.00 -29.00 -6.70
CA LEU A 388 13.02 -27.68 -7.35
C LEU A 388 14.31 -27.42 -8.15
N ALA A 389 15.42 -28.08 -7.79
CA ALA A 389 16.69 -27.97 -8.53
C ALA A 389 16.57 -28.55 -9.94
N ASP A 390 15.77 -29.61 -10.10
CA ASP A 390 15.55 -30.33 -11.35
C ASP A 390 14.29 -29.83 -12.10
N PHE A 391 13.70 -28.71 -11.66
CA PHE A 391 12.48 -28.19 -12.27
C PHE A 391 12.77 -27.68 -13.68
N GLU A 392 12.43 -28.50 -14.68
CA GLU A 392 12.51 -28.13 -16.09
C GLU A 392 11.45 -27.06 -16.41
N SER A 393 11.92 -25.84 -16.70
CA SER A 393 11.08 -24.72 -17.07
C SER A 393 11.58 -24.04 -18.34
N GLU A 394 10.68 -23.86 -19.31
CA GLU A 394 10.86 -22.97 -20.46
C GLU A 394 10.12 -21.66 -20.19
N PHE A 395 10.60 -20.89 -19.19
CA PHE A 395 10.00 -19.60 -18.88
C PHE A 395 10.11 -18.65 -20.09
N GLU A 396 9.01 -17.99 -20.43
CA GLU A 396 8.97 -16.97 -21.47
C GLU A 396 9.48 -15.63 -20.92
N ASP A 397 9.11 -15.31 -19.68
CA ASP A 397 9.55 -14.10 -19.00
C ASP A 397 10.96 -14.25 -18.41
N TRP A 398 11.85 -13.36 -18.86
CA TRP A 398 13.27 -13.35 -18.49
C TRP A 398 13.54 -13.10 -17.00
N ARG A 399 12.57 -12.60 -16.24
CA ARG A 399 12.71 -12.38 -14.79
C ARG A 399 12.68 -13.72 -14.02
N LEU A 400 11.91 -14.69 -14.50
CA LEU A 400 11.58 -15.92 -13.77
C LEU A 400 12.77 -16.84 -13.45
N PRO A 401 13.76 -17.04 -14.35
CA PRO A 401 14.92 -17.88 -14.04
C PRO A 401 15.71 -17.39 -12.81
N GLU A 402 16.00 -16.08 -12.74
CA GLU A 402 16.72 -15.52 -11.60
C GLU A 402 15.84 -15.48 -10.34
N MET A 403 14.55 -15.20 -10.47
CA MET A 403 13.60 -15.30 -9.36
C MET A 403 13.58 -16.71 -8.76
N LEU A 404 13.65 -17.76 -9.59
CA LEU A 404 13.62 -19.16 -9.12
C LEU A 404 14.88 -19.50 -8.32
N PHE A 405 16.05 -19.10 -8.83
CA PHE A 405 17.30 -19.24 -8.10
C PHE A 405 17.21 -18.59 -6.71
N ARG A 406 16.77 -17.33 -6.64
CA ARG A 406 16.65 -16.59 -5.37
C ARG A 406 15.58 -17.19 -4.44
N TYR A 407 14.45 -17.66 -4.98
CA TYR A 407 13.40 -18.33 -4.22
C TYR A 407 13.92 -19.60 -3.54
N ARG A 408 14.66 -20.45 -4.27
CA ARG A 408 15.30 -21.65 -3.70
C ARG A 408 16.34 -21.26 -2.65
N ALA A 409 17.21 -20.31 -2.96
CA ALA A 409 18.29 -19.93 -2.06
C ALA A 409 17.80 -19.29 -0.74
N ARG A 410 16.73 -18.50 -0.79
CA ARG A 410 16.13 -17.85 0.39
C ARG A 410 15.32 -18.84 1.26
N ASN A 411 14.55 -19.73 0.64
CA ASN A 411 13.59 -20.57 1.36
C ASN A 411 14.10 -21.97 1.68
N TYR A 412 14.92 -22.53 0.80
CA TYR A 412 15.40 -23.91 0.87
C TYR A 412 16.91 -23.99 0.58
N PRO A 413 17.77 -23.25 1.33
CA PRO A 413 19.21 -23.18 1.05
C PRO A 413 19.91 -24.54 1.09
N GLY A 414 19.36 -25.52 1.80
CA GLY A 414 19.86 -26.90 1.83
C GLY A 414 19.73 -27.66 0.50
N THR A 415 18.95 -27.14 -0.45
CA THR A 415 18.75 -27.73 -1.79
C THR A 415 19.74 -27.22 -2.83
N LEU A 416 20.61 -26.27 -2.46
CA LEU A 416 21.60 -25.69 -3.37
C LEU A 416 22.79 -26.64 -3.55
N SER A 417 23.25 -26.77 -4.79
CA SER A 417 24.58 -27.33 -5.07
C SER A 417 25.69 -26.44 -4.53
N GLU A 418 26.92 -26.94 -4.46
CA GLU A 418 28.07 -26.14 -4.01
C GLU A 418 28.29 -24.88 -4.87
N ALA A 419 28.16 -25.00 -6.19
CA ALA A 419 28.28 -23.87 -7.11
C ALA A 419 27.17 -22.83 -6.89
N GLU A 420 25.93 -23.27 -6.69
CA GLU A 420 24.80 -22.39 -6.39
C GLU A 420 24.95 -21.70 -5.03
N ALA A 421 25.46 -22.40 -4.02
CA ALA A 421 25.74 -21.83 -2.71
C ALA A 421 26.84 -20.75 -2.79
N GLN A 422 27.88 -20.96 -3.60
CA GLN A 422 28.90 -19.93 -3.87
C GLN A 422 28.30 -18.72 -4.60
N GLN A 423 27.47 -18.95 -5.62
CA GLN A 423 26.75 -17.89 -6.34
C GLN A 423 25.83 -17.10 -5.40
N TRP A 424 25.09 -17.78 -4.52
CA TRP A 424 24.22 -17.15 -3.54
C TRP A 424 25.01 -16.33 -2.53
N SER A 425 26.13 -16.86 -2.03
CA SER A 425 26.97 -16.09 -1.12
C SER A 425 27.60 -14.87 -1.78
N ALA A 426 27.95 -14.92 -3.07
CA ALA A 426 28.42 -13.77 -3.81
C ALA A 426 27.32 -12.71 -3.96
N PHE A 427 26.09 -13.14 -4.25
CA PHE A 427 24.92 -12.26 -4.30
C PHE A 427 24.65 -11.56 -2.95
N CYS A 428 24.62 -12.33 -1.85
CA CYS A 428 24.44 -11.77 -0.50
C CYS A 428 25.54 -10.76 -0.17
N ARG A 429 26.81 -11.09 -0.49
CA ARG A 429 27.93 -10.17 -0.28
C ARG A 429 27.74 -8.86 -1.04
N ALA A 430 27.35 -8.92 -2.31
CA ALA A 430 27.11 -7.73 -3.11
C ALA A 430 25.97 -6.86 -2.54
N ARG A 431 24.86 -7.49 -2.11
CA ARG A 431 23.72 -6.83 -1.43
C ARG A 431 24.12 -6.12 -0.14
N LEU A 432 24.97 -6.76 0.66
CA LEU A 432 25.36 -6.26 1.98
C LEU A 432 26.53 -5.26 1.95
N ALA A 433 27.31 -5.22 0.87
CA ALA A 433 28.50 -4.39 0.74
C ALA A 433 28.29 -3.08 -0.04
N THR A 434 27.26 -2.99 -0.88
CA THR A 434 27.12 -1.90 -1.86
C THR A 434 25.70 -1.34 -1.91
N GLU A 435 25.57 -0.01 -1.88
CA GLU A 435 24.29 0.73 -1.98
C GLU A 435 23.60 0.63 -3.37
N THR A 436 24.15 -0.12 -4.33
CA THR A 436 23.82 -0.03 -5.77
C THR A 436 22.37 -0.33 -6.15
N THR A 437 21.53 -0.83 -5.23
CA THR A 437 20.14 -1.24 -5.50
C THR A 437 19.10 -0.57 -4.58
N GLY A 438 19.51 0.40 -3.76
CA GLY A 438 18.63 1.07 -2.78
C GLY A 438 18.24 0.20 -1.58
N PHE A 439 18.90 -0.96 -1.41
CA PHE A 439 18.84 -1.75 -0.18
C PHE A 439 19.87 -1.21 0.82
N THR A 440 19.59 -1.34 2.12
CA THR A 440 20.51 -0.90 3.17
C THR A 440 21.74 -1.82 3.23
N ASP A 441 22.94 -1.26 3.10
CA ASP A 441 24.20 -1.99 3.27
C ASP A 441 24.66 -2.04 4.75
N LEU A 442 25.69 -2.85 5.04
CA LEU A 442 26.21 -3.03 6.40
C LEU A 442 26.79 -1.74 7.02
N ALA A 443 27.41 -0.87 6.21
CA ALA A 443 27.99 0.36 6.70
C ALA A 443 26.90 1.35 7.12
N GLN A 444 25.89 1.54 6.28
CA GLN A 444 24.70 2.34 6.57
C GLN A 444 23.93 1.79 7.77
N PHE A 445 23.73 0.47 7.83
CA PHE A 445 23.03 -0.17 8.93
C PHE A 445 23.73 0.06 10.29
N ARG A 446 25.05 -0.14 10.35
CA ARG A 446 25.86 0.13 11.55
C ARG A 446 25.85 1.61 11.94
N ALA A 447 25.94 2.51 10.96
CA ALA A 447 25.86 3.95 11.20
C ALA A 447 24.50 4.35 11.80
N LYS A 448 23.38 3.85 11.26
CA LYS A 448 22.04 4.07 11.81
C LYS A 448 21.89 3.54 13.23
N ILE A 449 22.36 2.32 13.50
CA ILE A 449 22.35 1.76 14.87
C ILE A 449 23.14 2.68 15.83
N SER A 450 24.32 3.14 15.44
CA SER A 450 25.15 4.04 16.26
C SER A 450 24.43 5.36 16.56
N ALA A 451 23.78 5.95 15.55
CA ALA A 451 22.99 7.17 15.73
C ALA A 451 21.81 6.94 16.70
N LEU A 452 21.06 5.85 16.53
CA LEU A 452 19.90 5.53 17.37
C LEU A 452 20.28 5.19 18.82
N LYS A 453 21.46 4.61 19.06
CA LYS A 453 21.97 4.40 20.43
C LYS A 453 22.15 5.72 21.20
N THR A 454 22.37 6.82 20.48
CA THR A 454 22.48 8.15 21.10
C THR A 454 21.13 8.66 21.60
N SER A 455 20.03 8.38 20.89
CA SER A 455 18.68 8.85 21.26
C SER A 455 17.86 7.84 22.10
N HIS A 456 18.10 6.53 21.95
CA HIS A 456 17.33 5.47 22.62
C HIS A 456 18.11 4.71 23.71
N GLY A 457 19.35 5.12 23.98
CA GLY A 457 20.23 4.52 25.00
C GLY A 457 21.18 3.47 24.44
N GLN A 458 22.40 3.45 24.99
CA GLN A 458 23.48 2.55 24.55
C GLN A 458 23.17 1.07 24.81
N ASP A 459 22.43 0.78 25.88
CA ASP A 459 22.08 -0.57 26.33
C ASP A 459 20.73 -1.05 25.79
N ASN A 460 20.20 -0.40 24.74
CA ASN A 460 18.93 -0.82 24.14
C ASN A 460 19.07 -2.26 23.56
N PRO A 461 18.27 -3.24 24.03
CA PRO A 461 18.44 -4.64 23.67
C PRO A 461 18.13 -4.93 22.20
N ILE A 462 17.20 -4.19 21.59
CA ILE A 462 16.88 -4.32 20.15
C ILE A 462 18.09 -3.88 19.33
N LEU A 463 18.67 -2.71 19.64
CA LEU A 463 19.85 -2.20 18.92
C LEU A 463 21.07 -3.12 19.10
N ALA A 464 21.23 -3.74 20.27
CA ALA A 464 22.27 -4.75 20.50
C ALA A 464 22.04 -6.02 19.66
N ALA A 465 20.79 -6.50 19.59
CA ALA A 465 20.44 -7.64 18.73
C ALA A 465 20.68 -7.34 17.25
N LEU A 466 20.34 -6.14 16.77
CA LEU A 466 20.58 -5.74 15.39
C LEU A 466 22.09 -5.69 15.05
N ALA A 467 22.92 -5.19 15.97
CA ALA A 467 24.38 -5.20 15.77
C ALA A 467 24.92 -6.65 15.66
N ALA A 468 24.46 -7.55 16.54
CA ALA A 468 24.85 -8.96 16.47
C ALA A 468 24.38 -9.65 15.18
N TYR A 469 23.20 -9.29 14.67
CA TYR A 469 22.70 -9.79 13.38
C TYR A 469 23.60 -9.37 12.21
N ALA A 470 24.02 -8.09 12.19
CA ALA A 470 24.95 -7.59 11.18
C ALA A 470 26.29 -8.35 11.21
N ASP A 471 26.84 -8.58 12.40
CA ASP A 471 28.12 -9.29 12.56
C ASP A 471 28.01 -10.76 12.11
N GLN A 472 26.88 -11.41 12.39
CA GLN A 472 26.60 -12.76 11.92
C GLN A 472 26.56 -12.84 10.38
N LEU A 473 25.86 -11.92 9.72
CA LEU A 473 25.77 -11.90 8.25
C LEU A 473 27.13 -11.57 7.61
N ALA A 474 27.86 -10.58 8.16
CA ALA A 474 29.19 -10.22 7.68
C ALA A 474 30.16 -11.41 7.77
N ALA A 475 30.14 -12.15 8.89
CA ALA A 475 30.95 -13.35 9.08
C ALA A 475 30.56 -14.47 8.11
N LYS A 476 29.25 -14.70 7.92
CA LYS A 476 28.72 -15.77 7.06
C LYS A 476 29.05 -15.57 5.58
N HIS A 477 29.00 -14.33 5.10
CA HIS A 477 29.21 -14.02 3.67
C HIS A 477 30.56 -13.38 3.35
N HIS A 478 31.45 -13.27 4.35
CA HIS A 478 32.78 -12.67 4.23
C HIS A 478 32.74 -11.26 3.62
N VAL A 479 31.89 -10.40 4.20
CA VAL A 479 31.75 -8.97 3.85
C VAL A 479 32.63 -8.10 4.72
#